data_AF-A0A956SBM4-F1
#
_entry.id   AF-A0A956SBM4-F1
#
_cell.length_a   1.000
_cell.length_b   1.000
_cell.length_c   1.000
_cell.angle_alpha   90.00
_cell.angle_beta   90.00
_cell.angle_gamma   90.00
#
_symmetry.space_group_name_H-M   'P 1'
#
loop_
_entity.id
_entity.type
_entity.pdbx_description
1 polymer ?
#
loop_
_entity_poly.entity_id
_entity_poly.type
_entity_poly.pdbx_seq_one_letter_code
_entity_poly.pdbx_strand_id
1 'polypeptide(L)'
;MRALHSTLIGSGVVGSALAAGLAVLLSASPTLARDAFDHETHDGQFDSCRTCHDPGGQGMYIVGPDDCAKCHNGSDLDRVDWTPPMREPSLVRFDHSTHPYAVNDPSEELECSNCHSPSSGASAMNVVLPTPETCLDCHNGSPEPHWAPGEVSCGDCHMPLTAAKAVSAERIADFPQPESHSLDDFIWQHGAQAMSATEACAVCHARNDCERCHANGDQVAAIASLERDDRVASLVAGREGKWPTPPDHESGSWWAEHGTAADDSPERCATCHDANSCAGCHQQGFARLEVLPKHGKRGMPVLPLRPLDHTPMFAQEHGPMALAGDCAVCHDEGGFCADCHDGQMGGGYHPPSFVLHHAASAAGPDPACTNCHSTEVFCRSCHMERGLASKTRSDANGYHDSAPYWLLNHGAAARQGLDECSSCHQQDDCLQCHSARSGWRVNPHGPDFDAMAVAEANEAMCITCHPASFMRQFR
;
A
#
# COMPACT_ATOMS: atom_id res chain seq x y z
N MET A 1 -42.29 42.44 -9.82
CA MET A 1 -42.89 43.43 -8.89
C MET A 1 -41.90 43.69 -7.76
N ARG A 2 -41.65 44.98 -7.48
CA ARG A 2 -41.05 45.58 -6.28
C ARG A 2 -39.57 45.30 -5.95
N ALA A 3 -38.77 46.30 -6.28
CA ALA A 3 -37.64 46.78 -5.50
C ALA A 3 -38.10 47.38 -4.15
N LEU A 4 -37.21 47.42 -3.15
CA LEU A 4 -36.62 48.62 -2.52
C LEU A 4 -36.09 48.33 -1.10
N HIS A 5 -34.79 48.63 -0.91
CA HIS A 5 -34.10 49.29 0.21
C HIS A 5 -34.49 49.04 1.68
N SER A 6 -33.49 48.73 2.51
CA SER A 6 -32.88 49.75 3.39
C SER A 6 -31.63 49.27 4.14
N THR A 7 -30.73 50.24 4.24
CA THR A 7 -29.41 50.36 4.87
C THR A 7 -29.45 50.26 6.40
N LEU A 8 -28.33 49.84 7.02
CA LEU A 8 -27.81 50.45 8.25
C LEU A 8 -26.30 50.17 8.43
N ILE A 9 -25.66 51.14 9.06
CA ILE A 9 -24.24 51.49 9.12
C ILE A 9 -23.59 50.84 10.35
N GLY A 10 -22.31 50.45 10.25
CA GLY A 10 -21.54 49.91 11.39
C GLY A 10 -20.02 49.89 11.15
N SER A 11 -19.41 51.06 11.32
CA SER A 11 -17.99 51.41 11.44
C SER A 11 -17.04 50.42 12.13
N GLY A 12 -15.78 50.39 11.66
CA GLY A 12 -14.57 49.96 12.39
C GLY A 12 -14.22 48.49 12.17
N VAL A 13 -13.03 48.08 11.74
CA VAL A 13 -11.68 48.50 12.15
C VAL A 13 -10.70 48.21 11.00
N VAL A 14 -9.79 49.15 10.76
CA VAL A 14 -8.65 49.00 9.85
C VAL A 14 -7.65 48.02 10.46
N GLY A 15 -7.54 46.84 9.87
CA GLY A 15 -6.50 45.85 10.18
C GLY A 15 -5.71 45.54 8.92
N SER A 16 -4.59 46.23 8.73
CA SER A 16 -3.63 45.97 7.66
C SER A 16 -2.95 44.61 7.90
N ALA A 17 -3.32 43.60 7.12
CA ALA A 17 -2.54 42.39 6.96
C ALA A 17 -1.88 42.42 5.57
N LEU A 18 -0.56 42.62 5.54
CA LEU A 18 0.24 42.43 4.34
C LEU A 18 0.12 40.96 3.90
N ALA A 19 -0.62 40.70 2.82
CA ALA A 19 -0.51 39.45 2.09
C ALA A 19 0.77 39.52 1.24
N ALA A 20 1.85 38.92 1.74
CA ALA A 20 3.00 38.58 0.93
C ALA A 20 2.59 37.47 -0.04
N GLY A 21 2.05 37.85 -1.19
CA GLY A 21 1.85 36.96 -2.33
C GLY A 21 3.22 36.53 -2.85
N LEU A 22 3.67 35.36 -2.42
CA LEU A 22 4.81 34.68 -3.01
C LEU A 22 4.38 34.20 -4.40
N ALA A 23 4.51 35.07 -5.39
CA ALA A 23 4.41 34.69 -6.79
C ALA A 23 5.60 33.77 -7.08
N VAL A 24 5.36 32.46 -7.00
CA VAL A 24 6.27 31.47 -7.58
C VAL A 24 6.22 31.69 -9.08
N LEU A 25 7.19 32.47 -9.57
CA LEU A 25 7.54 32.49 -10.98
C LEU A 25 8.00 31.07 -11.30
N LEU A 26 7.09 30.26 -11.87
CA LEU A 26 7.49 29.13 -12.68
C LEU A 26 8.31 29.72 -13.83
N SER A 27 9.63 29.78 -13.64
CA SER A 27 10.56 29.78 -14.75
C SER A 27 10.37 28.45 -15.46
N ALA A 28 9.40 28.41 -16.37
CA ALA A 28 9.43 27.50 -17.49
C ALA A 28 10.79 27.72 -18.14
N SER A 29 11.72 26.79 -17.88
CA SER A 29 12.91 26.73 -18.69
C SER A 29 12.41 26.60 -20.11
N PRO A 30 12.78 27.49 -21.05
CA PRO A 30 12.54 27.18 -22.44
C PRO A 30 13.33 25.89 -22.66
N THR A 31 12.64 24.77 -22.82
CA THR A 31 13.12 23.73 -23.71
C THR A 31 13.41 24.48 -24.99
N LEU A 32 14.68 24.83 -25.20
CA LEU A 32 15.18 25.20 -26.51
C LEU A 32 14.71 24.06 -27.40
N ALA A 33 13.66 24.31 -28.18
CA ALA A 33 13.34 23.49 -29.32
C ALA A 33 14.65 23.47 -30.10
N ARG A 34 15.36 22.34 -30.04
CA ARG A 34 16.57 22.14 -30.84
C ARG A 34 16.13 22.44 -32.27
N ASP A 35 16.75 23.42 -32.92
CA ASP A 35 16.43 23.78 -34.28
C ASP A 35 16.47 22.50 -35.13
N ALA A 36 15.30 22.03 -35.56
CA ALA A 36 15.22 20.93 -36.48
C ALA A 36 15.82 21.40 -37.80
N PHE A 37 16.67 20.57 -38.42
CA PHE A 37 17.22 20.89 -39.73
C PHE A 37 16.07 21.02 -40.74
N ASP A 38 15.95 22.20 -41.34
CA ASP A 38 14.97 22.47 -42.38
C ASP A 38 15.46 21.92 -43.71
N HIS A 39 15.03 20.69 -44.01
CA HIS A 39 15.33 20.02 -45.26
C HIS A 39 14.67 20.73 -46.46
N GLU A 40 13.50 21.38 -46.29
CA GLU A 40 12.77 22.07 -47.36
C GLU A 40 13.58 23.27 -47.90
N THR A 41 14.20 24.05 -47.01
CA THR A 41 15.09 25.14 -47.40
C THR A 41 16.31 24.67 -48.22
N HIS A 42 16.69 23.39 -48.09
CA HIS A 42 17.81 22.78 -48.80
C HIS A 42 17.39 21.99 -50.05
N ASP A 43 16.11 22.01 -50.40
CA ASP A 43 15.59 21.35 -51.59
C ASP A 43 16.19 21.94 -52.88
N GLY A 44 16.57 21.06 -53.80
CA GLY A 44 17.22 21.44 -55.07
C GLY A 44 18.66 21.96 -54.97
N GLN A 45 19.25 22.04 -53.77
CA GLN A 45 20.64 22.48 -53.59
C GLN A 45 21.67 21.35 -53.71
N PHE A 46 21.20 20.10 -53.74
CA PHE A 46 22.04 18.90 -53.79
C PHE A 46 21.49 17.88 -54.78
N ASP A 47 22.37 17.09 -55.40
CA ASP A 47 21.98 16.06 -56.37
C ASP A 47 21.44 14.78 -55.72
N SER A 48 21.71 14.57 -54.42
CA SER A 48 21.30 13.37 -53.67
C SER A 48 21.30 13.60 -52.17
N CYS A 49 20.42 12.90 -51.45
CA CYS A 49 20.43 12.80 -49.99
C CYS A 49 21.79 12.28 -49.46
N ARG A 50 22.50 11.48 -50.26
CA ARG A 50 23.82 10.94 -49.93
C ARG A 50 24.93 11.99 -49.84
N THR A 51 24.65 13.21 -50.30
CA THR A 51 25.59 14.35 -50.16
C THR A 51 25.85 14.67 -48.69
N CYS A 52 24.83 14.53 -47.84
CA CYS A 52 24.94 14.74 -46.40
C CYS A 52 24.87 13.43 -45.59
N HIS A 53 24.15 12.41 -46.08
CA HIS A 53 23.97 11.14 -45.39
C HIS A 53 24.82 10.00 -46.01
N ASP A 54 25.94 9.64 -45.37
CA ASP A 54 26.86 8.60 -45.87
C ASP A 54 26.54 7.19 -45.32
N PRO A 55 26.05 6.25 -46.16
CA PRO A 55 25.70 4.88 -45.77
C PRO A 55 26.90 3.92 -45.56
N GLY A 56 28.12 4.42 -45.31
CA GLY A 56 29.35 3.61 -45.24
C GLY A 56 30.03 3.40 -43.86
N GLY A 57 29.73 4.20 -42.81
CA GLY A 57 30.42 4.14 -41.48
C GLY A 57 29.56 3.82 -40.24
N GLN A 58 30.06 3.06 -39.25
CA GLN A 58 29.29 2.72 -38.04
C GLN A 58 28.80 3.99 -37.28
N GLY A 59 27.53 4.36 -37.42
CA GLY A 59 26.94 5.63 -36.93
C GLY A 59 26.12 6.43 -37.96
N MET A 60 25.54 5.73 -38.95
CA MET A 60 25.72 5.99 -40.38
C MET A 60 24.78 7.01 -41.07
N TYR A 61 24.03 7.85 -40.36
CA TYR A 61 23.10 8.83 -40.99
C TYR A 61 22.97 10.16 -40.22
N ILE A 62 23.81 10.39 -39.22
CA ILE A 62 23.76 11.60 -38.40
C ILE A 62 24.73 12.63 -38.98
N VAL A 63 24.21 13.72 -39.54
CA VAL A 63 24.99 14.84 -40.07
C VAL A 63 25.66 15.57 -38.91
N GLY A 64 26.98 15.70 -38.94
CA GLY A 64 27.77 16.37 -37.90
C GLY A 64 27.95 17.87 -38.15
N PRO A 65 28.40 18.66 -37.14
CA PRO A 65 28.67 20.08 -37.32
C PRO A 65 29.70 20.38 -38.42
N ASP A 66 30.70 19.50 -38.58
CA ASP A 66 31.74 19.63 -39.59
C ASP A 66 31.18 19.46 -41.03
N ASP A 67 30.06 18.75 -41.19
CA ASP A 67 29.40 18.61 -42.49
C ASP A 67 28.76 19.93 -42.92
N CYS A 68 28.12 20.64 -41.99
CA CYS A 68 27.56 21.97 -42.24
C CYS A 68 28.67 22.98 -42.58
N ALA A 69 29.80 22.91 -41.87
CA ALA A 69 30.94 23.81 -42.06
C ALA A 69 31.60 23.71 -43.45
N LYS A 70 31.31 22.66 -44.23
CA LYS A 70 31.78 22.54 -45.63
C LYS A 70 31.23 23.67 -46.52
N CYS A 71 30.03 24.17 -46.22
CA CYS A 71 29.39 25.28 -46.93
C CYS A 71 29.21 26.52 -46.02
N HIS A 72 28.82 26.32 -44.76
CA HIS A 72 28.60 27.36 -43.75
C HIS A 72 29.90 27.73 -43.00
N ASN A 73 30.94 28.11 -43.76
CA ASN A 73 32.27 28.42 -43.22
C ASN A 73 32.47 29.90 -42.85
N GLY A 74 31.52 30.76 -43.19
CA GLY A 74 31.56 32.22 -43.02
C GLY A 74 32.18 32.99 -44.19
N SER A 75 32.69 32.30 -45.22
CA SER A 75 33.12 32.90 -46.49
C SER A 75 32.15 32.66 -47.63
N ASP A 76 31.63 31.43 -47.74
CA ASP A 76 30.68 31.06 -48.80
C ASP A 76 29.23 31.28 -48.33
N LEU A 77 28.91 30.80 -47.12
CA LEU A 77 27.66 31.03 -46.43
C LEU A 77 27.90 31.37 -44.95
N ASP A 78 26.93 32.03 -44.33
CA ASP A 78 26.96 32.34 -42.89
C ASP A 78 27.15 31.07 -42.06
N ARG A 79 27.92 31.17 -40.96
CA ARG A 79 28.12 30.04 -40.06
C ARG A 79 26.83 29.66 -39.35
N VAL A 80 26.60 28.37 -39.20
CA VAL A 80 25.45 27.81 -38.46
C VAL A 80 25.92 27.07 -37.23
N ASP A 81 25.13 27.15 -36.17
CA ASP A 81 25.33 26.38 -34.94
C ASP A 81 24.46 25.12 -34.99
N TRP A 82 25.00 24.06 -35.60
CA TRP A 82 24.30 22.78 -35.76
C TRP A 82 24.67 21.83 -34.62
N THR A 83 23.64 21.32 -33.92
CA THR A 83 23.79 20.22 -32.98
C THR A 83 22.95 19.05 -33.46
N PRO A 84 23.56 17.89 -33.78
CA PRO A 84 22.82 16.76 -34.29
C PRO A 84 21.75 16.27 -33.29
N PRO A 85 20.55 15.90 -33.75
CA PRO A 85 19.54 15.35 -32.88
C PRO A 85 20.03 14.02 -32.29
N MET A 86 19.78 13.83 -30.99
CA MET A 86 20.00 12.51 -30.38
C MET A 86 18.93 11.56 -30.90
N ARG A 87 19.35 10.38 -31.36
CA ARG A 87 18.40 9.33 -31.74
C ARG A 87 17.63 8.90 -30.50
N GLU A 88 16.30 9.02 -30.57
CA GLU A 88 15.44 8.49 -29.52
C GLU A 88 15.66 6.97 -29.39
N PRO A 89 15.91 6.46 -28.17
CA PRO A 89 16.02 5.03 -27.93
C PRO A 89 14.80 4.28 -28.48
N SER A 90 15.00 3.09 -29.06
CA SER A 90 13.89 2.32 -29.65
C SER A 90 14.05 0.84 -29.35
N LEU A 91 12.91 0.13 -29.35
CA LEU A 91 12.84 -1.33 -29.32
C LEU A 91 12.97 -1.92 -30.73
N VAL A 92 12.82 -1.13 -31.79
CA VAL A 92 12.84 -1.64 -33.17
C VAL A 92 14.27 -1.98 -33.57
N ARG A 93 14.47 -3.21 -34.05
CA ARG A 93 15.70 -3.65 -34.72
C ARG A 93 15.66 -3.17 -36.15
N PHE A 94 16.31 -2.04 -36.42
CA PHE A 94 16.40 -1.49 -37.77
C PHE A 94 17.84 -1.18 -38.15
N ASP A 95 18.23 -1.64 -39.34
CA ASP A 95 19.52 -1.40 -39.97
C ASP A 95 19.31 -1.02 -41.43
N HIS A 96 19.84 0.14 -41.84
CA HIS A 96 19.75 0.60 -43.23
C HIS A 96 20.54 -0.32 -44.19
N SER A 97 21.61 -0.97 -43.72
CA SER A 97 22.43 -1.86 -44.55
C SER A 97 21.69 -3.12 -44.99
N THR A 98 20.60 -3.48 -44.32
CA THR A 98 19.75 -4.63 -44.65
C THR A 98 18.50 -4.25 -45.45
N HIS A 99 18.26 -2.96 -45.69
CA HIS A 99 17.13 -2.46 -46.50
C HIS A 99 17.54 -1.80 -47.84
N PRO A 100 18.47 -2.36 -48.64
CA PRO A 100 18.76 -1.84 -49.99
C PRO A 100 17.74 -2.28 -51.06
N TYR A 101 16.92 -3.31 -50.80
CA TYR A 101 16.00 -3.90 -51.78
C TYR A 101 14.62 -4.20 -51.20
N ALA A 102 13.60 -4.24 -52.05
CA ALA A 102 12.23 -4.52 -51.65
C ALA A 102 12.05 -5.95 -51.12
N VAL A 103 11.21 -6.12 -50.10
CA VAL A 103 10.97 -7.42 -49.43
C VAL A 103 10.42 -8.47 -50.40
N ASN A 104 9.60 -8.05 -51.36
CA ASN A 104 8.89 -8.93 -52.29
C ASN A 104 9.60 -9.08 -53.65
N ASP A 105 10.61 -8.24 -53.94
CA ASP A 105 11.42 -8.32 -55.15
C ASP A 105 12.86 -7.81 -54.89
N PRO A 106 13.84 -8.70 -54.71
CA PRO A 106 15.23 -8.32 -54.47
C PRO A 106 15.91 -7.61 -55.67
N SER A 107 15.26 -7.57 -56.85
CA SER A 107 15.76 -6.84 -58.01
C SER A 107 15.31 -5.38 -58.04
N GLU A 108 14.39 -4.99 -57.16
CA GLU A 108 13.92 -3.62 -56.97
C GLU A 108 14.71 -2.96 -55.83
N GLU A 109 15.53 -1.95 -56.18
CA GLU A 109 16.24 -1.13 -55.20
C GLU A 109 15.26 -0.19 -54.48
N LEU A 110 15.37 -0.11 -53.15
CA LEU A 110 14.62 0.86 -52.38
C LEU A 110 15.29 2.22 -52.43
N GLU A 111 14.52 3.24 -52.82
CA GLU A 111 14.90 4.64 -52.67
C GLU A 111 14.65 5.11 -51.23
N CYS A 112 15.42 6.10 -50.77
CA CYS A 112 15.25 6.66 -49.42
C CYS A 112 13.82 7.20 -49.21
N SER A 113 13.22 7.75 -50.27
CA SER A 113 11.87 8.29 -50.32
C SER A 113 10.78 7.25 -50.07
N ASN A 114 11.05 5.95 -50.28
CA ASN A 114 10.10 4.88 -50.00
C ASN A 114 9.77 4.78 -48.50
N CYS A 115 10.66 5.23 -47.61
CA CYS A 115 10.41 5.23 -46.16
C CYS A 115 10.36 6.64 -45.56
N HIS A 116 11.10 7.58 -46.14
CA HIS A 116 11.32 8.90 -45.54
C HIS A 116 10.46 10.01 -46.17
N SER A 117 9.46 9.69 -47.00
CA SER A 117 8.55 10.69 -47.58
C SER A 117 7.21 10.72 -46.84
N PRO A 118 6.62 11.90 -46.56
CA PRO A 118 5.30 12.00 -45.93
C PRO A 118 4.16 11.58 -46.86
N SER A 119 4.36 11.62 -48.18
CA SER A 119 3.36 11.24 -49.18
C SER A 119 3.98 11.12 -50.58
N SER A 120 3.31 10.40 -51.48
CA SER A 120 3.67 10.37 -52.90
C SER A 120 3.60 11.78 -53.52
N GLY A 121 4.71 12.23 -54.11
CA GLY A 121 4.81 13.55 -54.77
C GLY A 121 5.22 14.73 -53.88
N ALA A 122 5.63 14.49 -52.64
CA ALA A 122 6.31 15.50 -51.83
C ALA A 122 7.67 15.89 -52.44
N SER A 123 8.20 17.07 -52.11
CA SER A 123 9.55 17.48 -52.54
C SER A 123 10.60 16.49 -52.04
N ALA A 124 11.72 16.37 -52.77
CA ALA A 124 12.77 15.40 -52.49
C ALA A 124 13.35 15.52 -51.07
N MET A 125 13.32 16.74 -50.52
CA MET A 125 13.80 17.04 -49.17
C MET A 125 12.66 17.23 -48.15
N ASN A 126 11.41 16.86 -48.44
CA ASN A 126 10.38 16.76 -47.40
C ASN A 126 10.54 15.41 -46.69
N VAL A 127 11.43 15.38 -45.69
CA VAL A 127 11.86 14.15 -45.01
C VAL A 127 11.10 13.96 -43.69
N VAL A 128 10.52 12.78 -43.50
CA VAL A 128 9.89 12.37 -42.23
C VAL A 128 10.53 11.11 -41.66
N LEU A 129 10.36 10.89 -40.36
CA LEU A 129 10.69 9.62 -39.74
C LEU A 129 9.60 8.59 -40.11
N PRO A 130 9.99 7.37 -40.54
CA PRO A 130 9.03 6.31 -40.84
C PRO A 130 8.21 5.99 -39.59
N THR A 131 6.91 5.71 -39.79
CA THR A 131 6.05 5.18 -38.75
C THR A 131 6.01 3.65 -38.83
N PRO A 132 5.52 2.94 -37.81
CA PRO A 132 5.33 1.49 -37.90
C PRO A 132 4.53 1.06 -39.13
N GLU A 133 3.54 1.86 -39.54
CA GLU A 133 2.71 1.63 -40.71
C GLU A 133 3.54 1.63 -42.01
N THR A 134 4.56 2.50 -42.11
CA THR A 134 5.52 2.50 -43.23
C THR A 134 6.25 1.16 -43.38
N CYS A 135 6.59 0.51 -42.27
CA CYS A 135 7.23 -0.81 -42.30
C CYS A 135 6.23 -1.90 -42.74
N LEU A 136 5.01 -1.79 -42.22
CA LEU A 136 3.92 -2.75 -42.44
C LEU A 136 3.40 -2.77 -43.88
N ASP A 137 3.52 -1.67 -44.62
CA ASP A 137 3.17 -1.60 -46.05
C ASP A 137 3.92 -2.64 -46.90
N CYS A 138 5.13 -3.03 -46.48
CA CYS A 138 5.95 -4.03 -47.17
C CYS A 138 6.02 -5.38 -46.43
N HIS A 139 5.98 -5.37 -45.10
CA HIS A 139 6.17 -6.57 -44.26
C HIS A 139 4.85 -7.28 -43.85
N ASN A 140 3.78 -7.13 -44.64
CA ASN A 140 2.43 -7.73 -44.44
C ASN A 140 1.72 -7.30 -43.13
N GLY A 141 1.33 -6.02 -43.02
CA GLY A 141 0.59 -5.54 -41.85
C GLY A 141 -0.94 -5.47 -41.97
N SER A 142 -1.62 -6.16 -41.06
CA SER A 142 -2.82 -5.65 -40.40
C SER A 142 -2.95 -6.27 -39.01
N PRO A 143 -3.42 -5.52 -38.00
CA PRO A 143 -4.25 -4.31 -38.11
C PRO A 143 -3.53 -2.99 -37.77
N GLU A 144 -4.20 -1.87 -38.08
CA GLU A 144 -3.97 -0.58 -37.39
C GLU A 144 -4.80 -0.52 -36.09
N PRO A 145 -4.22 -0.05 -34.97
CA PRO A 145 -2.80 0.27 -34.82
C PRO A 145 -1.91 -0.98 -34.81
N HIS A 146 -0.63 -0.88 -35.18
CA HIS A 146 0.26 -2.05 -35.37
C HIS A 146 0.43 -3.00 -34.17
N TRP A 147 0.05 -2.55 -32.96
CA TRP A 147 0.03 -3.35 -31.73
C TRP A 147 -1.29 -4.10 -31.51
N ALA A 148 -2.23 -4.01 -32.45
CA ALA A 148 -3.46 -4.78 -32.43
C ALA A 148 -3.16 -6.28 -32.67
N PRO A 149 -3.99 -7.18 -32.12
CA PRO A 149 -3.81 -8.61 -32.32
C PRO A 149 -3.82 -8.95 -33.82
N GLY A 150 -2.75 -9.58 -34.32
CA GLY A 150 -2.55 -9.84 -35.74
C GLY A 150 -1.66 -11.06 -36.00
N GLU A 151 -1.43 -11.34 -37.28
CA GLU A 151 -0.65 -12.50 -37.75
C GLU A 151 0.87 -12.29 -37.65
N VAL A 152 1.33 -11.05 -37.40
CA VAL A 152 2.76 -10.69 -37.32
C VAL A 152 3.27 -10.80 -35.89
N SER A 153 4.41 -11.47 -35.70
CA SER A 153 5.05 -11.60 -34.41
C SER A 153 5.80 -10.32 -34.05
N CYS A 154 5.52 -9.75 -32.88
CA CYS A 154 6.19 -8.53 -32.41
C CYS A 154 7.72 -8.68 -32.37
N GLY A 155 8.20 -9.89 -32.08
CA GLY A 155 9.62 -10.23 -31.97
C GLY A 155 10.40 -10.14 -33.29
N ASP A 156 9.71 -10.13 -34.43
CA ASP A 156 10.35 -10.03 -35.76
C ASP A 156 10.97 -8.63 -35.95
N CYS A 157 10.28 -7.60 -35.46
CA CYS A 157 10.71 -6.21 -35.56
C CYS A 157 11.31 -5.68 -34.25
N HIS A 158 10.76 -6.09 -33.10
CA HIS A 158 11.13 -5.54 -31.81
C HIS A 158 12.08 -6.46 -31.03
N MET A 159 13.08 -5.87 -30.40
CA MET A 159 13.91 -6.54 -29.40
C MET A 159 13.17 -6.68 -28.06
N PRO A 160 13.52 -7.69 -27.24
CA PRO A 160 13.00 -7.78 -25.89
C PRO A 160 13.27 -6.50 -25.10
N LEU A 161 12.32 -6.10 -24.25
CA LEU A 161 12.42 -4.90 -23.45
C LEU A 161 13.70 -4.86 -22.60
N THR A 162 14.09 -6.03 -22.07
CA THR A 162 15.28 -6.17 -21.24
C THR A 162 16.57 -5.93 -22.03
N ALA A 163 16.57 -6.15 -23.35
CA ALA A 163 17.70 -5.88 -24.20
C ALA A 163 17.81 -4.38 -24.57
N ALA A 164 16.69 -3.66 -24.64
CA ALA A 164 16.65 -2.23 -25.01
C ALA A 164 16.97 -1.30 -23.83
N LYS A 165 18.19 -1.39 -23.28
CA LYS A 165 18.62 -0.65 -22.08
C LYS A 165 18.56 0.88 -22.20
N ALA A 166 18.59 1.42 -23.41
CA ALA A 166 18.52 2.86 -23.65
C ALA A 166 17.11 3.45 -23.47
N VAL A 167 16.05 2.64 -23.50
CA VAL A 167 14.67 3.11 -23.30
C VAL A 167 14.47 3.48 -21.82
N SER A 168 13.88 4.64 -21.52
CA SER A 168 13.69 5.07 -20.12
C SER A 168 12.50 4.38 -19.45
N ALA A 169 12.42 4.42 -18.12
CA ALA A 169 11.27 3.88 -17.39
C ALA A 169 9.96 4.62 -17.71
N GLU A 170 10.03 5.94 -17.91
CA GLU A 170 8.90 6.77 -18.29
C GLU A 170 8.33 6.32 -19.63
N ARG A 171 9.20 6.11 -20.62
CA ARG A 171 8.77 5.63 -21.93
C ARG A 171 8.18 4.22 -21.89
N ILE A 172 8.70 3.34 -21.03
CA ILE A 172 8.12 2.01 -20.80
C ILE A 172 6.71 2.12 -20.20
N ALA A 173 6.51 3.06 -19.27
CA ALA A 173 5.20 3.28 -18.66
C ALA A 173 4.13 3.77 -19.65
N ASP A 174 4.56 4.43 -20.73
CA ASP A 174 3.71 4.98 -21.79
C ASP A 174 3.41 3.98 -22.92
N PHE A 175 3.87 2.72 -22.83
CA PHE A 175 3.55 1.72 -23.85
C PHE A 175 2.04 1.50 -23.98
N PRO A 176 1.51 1.46 -25.21
CA PRO A 176 0.08 1.25 -25.42
C PRO A 176 -0.31 -0.15 -24.96
N GLN A 177 -1.42 -0.24 -24.21
CA GLN A 177 -2.01 -1.51 -23.82
C GLN A 177 -2.85 -2.07 -25.00
N PRO A 178 -2.57 -3.29 -25.50
CA PRO A 178 -3.39 -3.91 -26.52
C PRO A 178 -4.81 -4.22 -26.03
N GLU A 179 -5.79 -4.22 -26.94
CA GLU A 179 -7.20 -4.51 -26.63
C GLU A 179 -7.38 -5.89 -25.97
N SER A 180 -6.52 -6.85 -26.30
CA SER A 180 -6.51 -8.18 -25.66
C SER A 180 -6.46 -8.14 -24.13
N HIS A 181 -5.82 -7.12 -23.54
CA HIS A 181 -5.69 -6.96 -22.09
C HIS A 181 -6.93 -6.34 -21.43
N SER A 182 -7.88 -5.85 -22.23
CA SER A 182 -9.14 -5.29 -21.73
C SER A 182 -10.27 -6.33 -21.64
N LEU A 183 -10.03 -7.55 -22.15
CA LEU A 183 -11.00 -8.63 -22.11
C LEU A 183 -11.02 -9.29 -20.72
N ASP A 184 -12.21 -9.47 -20.16
CA ASP A 184 -12.41 -10.07 -18.82
C ASP A 184 -11.86 -11.50 -18.72
N ASP A 185 -11.77 -12.20 -19.85
CA ASP A 185 -11.29 -13.59 -19.94
C ASP A 185 -9.79 -13.71 -20.23
N PHE A 186 -9.08 -12.61 -20.45
CA PHE A 186 -7.65 -12.61 -20.73
C PHE A 186 -6.86 -13.31 -19.62
N ILE A 187 -7.17 -13.00 -18.35
CA ILE A 187 -6.49 -13.59 -17.19
C ILE A 187 -6.62 -15.13 -17.19
N TRP A 188 -7.70 -15.67 -17.77
CA TRP A 188 -7.98 -17.10 -17.81
C TRP A 188 -7.42 -17.81 -19.05
N GLN A 189 -7.19 -17.09 -20.15
CA GLN A 189 -6.86 -17.70 -21.44
C GLN A 189 -5.44 -17.39 -21.93
N HIS A 190 -4.79 -16.35 -21.41
CA HIS A 190 -3.48 -15.93 -21.92
C HIS A 190 -2.38 -16.98 -21.70
N GLY A 191 -2.54 -17.91 -20.76
CA GLY A 191 -1.52 -18.92 -20.45
C GLY A 191 -1.08 -19.74 -21.67
N ALA A 192 -2.03 -20.16 -22.52
CA ALA A 192 -1.69 -20.90 -23.75
C ALA A 192 -0.89 -20.04 -24.74
N GLN A 193 -1.24 -18.77 -24.86
CA GLN A 193 -0.54 -17.80 -25.73
C GLN A 193 0.86 -17.49 -25.17
N ALA A 194 0.97 -17.31 -23.85
CA ALA A 194 2.25 -17.05 -23.19
C ALA A 194 3.21 -18.23 -23.33
N MET A 195 2.72 -19.47 -23.35
CA MET A 195 3.55 -20.67 -23.54
C MET A 195 4.01 -20.87 -24.99
N SER A 196 3.22 -20.44 -25.98
CA SER A 196 3.58 -20.59 -27.40
C SER A 196 4.31 -19.39 -27.99
N ALA A 197 4.14 -18.19 -27.41
CA ALA A 197 4.63 -16.93 -27.94
C ALA A 197 5.24 -16.01 -26.85
N THR A 198 5.99 -16.59 -25.91
CA THR A 198 6.63 -15.83 -24.79
C THR A 198 7.44 -14.63 -25.27
N GLU A 199 8.13 -14.76 -26.41
CA GLU A 199 8.97 -13.70 -26.98
C GLU A 199 8.17 -12.47 -27.41
N ALA A 200 6.92 -12.64 -27.85
CA ALA A 200 6.05 -11.53 -28.21
C ALA A 200 5.68 -10.69 -26.96
N CYS A 201 5.42 -11.35 -25.83
CA CYS A 201 5.17 -10.68 -24.56
C CYS A 201 6.42 -9.94 -24.06
N ALA A 202 7.61 -10.51 -24.29
CA ALA A 202 8.89 -9.95 -23.86
C ALA A 202 9.25 -8.61 -24.53
N VAL A 203 8.58 -8.24 -25.63
CA VAL A 203 8.73 -6.94 -26.28
C VAL A 203 8.26 -5.79 -25.36
N CYS A 204 7.19 -6.01 -24.61
CA CYS A 204 6.58 -5.00 -23.74
C CYS A 204 6.77 -5.29 -22.26
N HIS A 205 6.96 -6.55 -21.88
CA HIS A 205 7.03 -6.98 -20.49
C HIS A 205 8.40 -7.54 -20.12
N ALA A 206 8.85 -7.26 -18.91
CA ALA A 206 9.93 -8.00 -18.27
C ALA A 206 9.34 -9.03 -17.29
N ARG A 207 10.18 -9.94 -16.80
CA ARG A 207 9.77 -10.94 -15.81
C ARG A 207 9.06 -10.35 -14.60
N ASN A 208 9.46 -9.14 -14.19
CA ASN A 208 8.85 -8.38 -13.09
C ASN A 208 7.35 -8.15 -13.27
N ASP A 209 6.86 -7.95 -14.50
CA ASP A 209 5.44 -7.73 -14.79
C ASP A 209 4.62 -8.99 -14.55
N CYS A 210 5.07 -10.12 -15.12
CA CYS A 210 4.42 -11.43 -14.96
C CYS A 210 4.37 -11.82 -13.48
N GLU A 211 5.48 -11.59 -12.80
CA GLU A 211 5.62 -11.79 -11.37
C GLU A 211 4.75 -10.85 -10.54
N ARG A 212 4.05 -9.84 -11.08
CA ARG A 212 3.03 -9.16 -10.27
C ARG A 212 1.80 -10.04 -10.05
N CYS A 213 1.47 -10.87 -11.04
CA CYS A 213 0.27 -11.71 -11.05
C CYS A 213 0.54 -13.20 -10.81
N HIS A 214 1.76 -13.68 -11.04
CA HIS A 214 2.17 -15.07 -10.85
C HIS A 214 3.12 -15.22 -9.66
N ALA A 215 2.59 -15.60 -8.50
CA ALA A 215 3.37 -15.91 -7.30
C ALA A 215 4.43 -16.99 -7.56
N ASN A 216 4.08 -18.00 -8.34
CA ASN A 216 4.95 -19.06 -8.84
C ASN A 216 5.71 -18.73 -10.13
N GLY A 217 5.94 -17.45 -10.45
CA GLY A 217 6.60 -17.06 -11.69
C GLY A 217 7.99 -17.70 -11.91
N ASP A 218 8.68 -18.11 -10.84
CA ASP A 218 9.93 -18.87 -10.91
C ASP A 218 9.76 -20.35 -11.26
N GLN A 219 8.56 -20.90 -11.05
CA GLN A 219 8.20 -22.28 -11.37
C GLN A 219 7.54 -22.41 -12.75
N VAL A 220 6.96 -21.32 -13.27
CA VAL A 220 6.38 -21.28 -14.62
C VAL A 220 7.50 -21.06 -15.64
N ALA A 221 7.83 -22.08 -16.43
CA ALA A 221 8.98 -22.06 -17.37
C ALA A 221 8.99 -20.84 -18.31
N ALA A 222 7.82 -20.43 -18.84
CA ALA A 222 7.68 -19.27 -19.71
C ALA A 222 7.99 -17.94 -18.99
N ILE A 223 7.73 -17.83 -17.69
CA ILE A 223 8.04 -16.63 -16.90
C ILE A 223 9.49 -16.69 -16.41
N ALA A 224 9.94 -17.87 -16.00
CA ALA A 224 11.28 -18.09 -15.49
C ALA A 224 12.38 -17.85 -16.55
N SER A 225 12.06 -18.07 -17.83
CA SER A 225 12.96 -17.79 -18.96
C SER A 225 13.15 -16.31 -19.26
N LEU A 226 12.25 -15.44 -18.79
CA LEU A 226 12.34 -14.00 -19.00
C LEU A 226 13.38 -13.37 -18.05
N GLU A 227 14.05 -12.34 -18.56
CA GLU A 227 14.95 -11.53 -17.75
C GLU A 227 14.17 -10.53 -16.90
N ARG A 228 14.74 -10.20 -15.73
CA ARG A 228 14.27 -9.08 -14.91
C ARG A 228 14.84 -7.76 -15.43
N ASP A 229 14.13 -6.67 -15.15
CA ASP A 229 14.58 -5.33 -15.49
C ASP A 229 14.31 -4.36 -14.34
N ASP A 230 15.34 -3.62 -13.90
CA ASP A 230 15.25 -2.71 -12.76
C ASP A 230 14.33 -1.51 -13.01
N ARG A 231 14.21 -1.08 -14.28
CA ARG A 231 13.29 -0.01 -14.69
C ARG A 231 11.85 -0.48 -14.46
N VAL A 232 11.54 -1.68 -14.95
CA VAL A 232 10.23 -2.32 -14.77
C VAL A 232 9.97 -2.62 -13.30
N ALA A 233 10.95 -3.13 -12.56
CA ALA A 233 10.84 -3.39 -11.13
C ALA A 233 10.38 -2.13 -10.36
N SER A 234 10.91 -0.97 -10.73
CA SER A 234 10.53 0.33 -10.16
C SER A 234 9.10 0.73 -10.53
N LEU A 235 8.67 0.47 -11.78
CA LEU A 235 7.31 0.77 -12.26
C LEU A 235 6.24 -0.10 -11.59
N VAL A 236 6.56 -1.37 -11.32
CA VAL A 236 5.60 -2.32 -10.71
C VAL A 236 5.69 -2.38 -9.19
N ALA A 237 6.68 -1.72 -8.58
CA ALA A 237 6.84 -1.69 -7.13
C ALA A 237 5.56 -1.19 -6.43
N GLY A 238 5.07 -1.97 -5.47
CA GLY A 238 3.86 -1.65 -4.70
C GLY A 238 2.55 -1.75 -5.49
N ARG A 239 2.58 -2.19 -6.75
CA ARG A 239 1.37 -2.48 -7.52
C ARG A 239 0.99 -3.94 -7.30
N GLU A 240 -0.24 -4.18 -6.85
CA GLU A 240 -0.77 -5.52 -6.65
C GLU A 240 -1.39 -6.05 -7.94
N GLY A 241 -1.37 -7.37 -8.12
CA GLY A 241 -2.16 -8.02 -9.16
C GLY A 241 -3.65 -7.84 -8.89
N LYS A 242 -4.45 -7.72 -9.95
CA LYS A 242 -5.91 -7.80 -9.86
C LYS A 242 -6.33 -9.13 -10.46
N TRP A 243 -6.81 -10.03 -9.61
CA TRP A 243 -7.35 -11.30 -10.03
C TRP A 243 -8.86 -11.33 -9.79
N PRO A 244 -9.65 -11.85 -10.73
CA PRO A 244 -11.00 -12.29 -10.42
C PRO A 244 -10.94 -13.45 -9.42
N THR A 245 -11.94 -13.52 -8.54
CA THR A 245 -12.09 -14.65 -7.60
C THR A 245 -12.36 -15.93 -8.40
N PRO A 246 -11.57 -17.00 -8.24
CA PRO A 246 -11.82 -18.27 -8.91
C PRO A 246 -13.14 -18.90 -8.44
N PRO A 247 -13.88 -19.61 -9.31
CA PRO A 247 -15.16 -20.25 -8.94
C PRO A 247 -15.06 -21.17 -7.71
N ASP A 248 -13.92 -21.85 -7.51
CA ASP A 248 -13.71 -22.73 -6.37
C ASP A 248 -13.79 -22.00 -5.01
N HIS A 249 -13.53 -20.70 -4.98
CA HIS A 249 -13.59 -19.88 -3.76
C HIS A 249 -15.04 -19.53 -3.35
N GLU A 250 -15.98 -19.68 -4.28
CA GLU A 250 -17.40 -19.46 -4.02
C GLU A 250 -18.11 -20.76 -3.59
N SER A 251 -17.39 -21.90 -3.63
CA SER A 251 -17.94 -23.20 -3.24
C SER A 251 -18.05 -23.35 -1.73
N GLY A 252 -19.27 -23.60 -1.24
CA GLY A 252 -19.53 -23.95 0.16
C GLY A 252 -18.94 -25.31 0.59
N SER A 253 -18.50 -26.14 -0.36
CA SER A 253 -17.86 -27.44 -0.11
C SER A 253 -16.33 -27.41 -0.25
N TRP A 254 -15.73 -26.23 -0.39
CA TRP A 254 -14.26 -26.06 -0.51
C TRP A 254 -13.45 -26.86 0.52
N TRP A 255 -13.88 -26.87 1.79
CA TRP A 255 -13.20 -27.59 2.87
C TRP A 255 -13.09 -29.11 2.63
N ALA A 256 -14.01 -29.71 1.86
CA ALA A 256 -13.99 -31.13 1.51
C ALA A 256 -13.28 -31.41 0.18
N GLU A 257 -13.26 -30.44 -0.74
CA GLU A 257 -12.84 -30.64 -2.13
C GLU A 257 -11.44 -30.09 -2.45
N HIS A 258 -10.93 -29.13 -1.66
CA HIS A 258 -9.66 -28.47 -1.95
C HIS A 258 -8.45 -29.40 -1.94
N GLY A 259 -8.49 -30.48 -1.15
CA GLY A 259 -7.44 -31.49 -1.15
C GLY A 259 -7.29 -32.17 -2.51
N THR A 260 -8.40 -32.63 -3.09
CA THR A 260 -8.41 -33.22 -4.43
C THR A 260 -8.03 -32.20 -5.50
N ALA A 261 -8.55 -30.97 -5.42
CA ALA A 261 -8.18 -29.91 -6.36
C ALA A 261 -6.68 -29.55 -6.30
N ALA A 262 -6.10 -29.51 -5.09
CA ALA A 262 -4.68 -29.27 -4.88
C ALA A 262 -3.81 -30.48 -5.30
N ASP A 263 -4.33 -31.70 -5.22
CA ASP A 263 -3.65 -32.88 -5.77
C ASP A 263 -3.69 -32.92 -7.29
N ASP A 264 -4.79 -32.50 -7.92
CA ASP A 264 -4.92 -32.53 -9.37
C ASP A 264 -4.09 -31.43 -10.04
N SER A 265 -4.03 -30.23 -9.46
CA SER A 265 -3.37 -29.07 -10.08
C SER A 265 -2.90 -28.02 -9.04
N PRO A 266 -1.87 -28.31 -8.22
CA PRO A 266 -1.40 -27.35 -7.23
C PRO A 266 -0.80 -26.08 -7.86
N GLU A 267 -0.32 -26.15 -9.10
CA GLU A 267 0.23 -24.99 -9.82
C GLU A 267 -0.84 -23.92 -10.08
N ARG A 268 -2.11 -24.33 -10.18
CA ARG A 268 -3.25 -23.41 -10.29
C ARG A 268 -3.40 -22.56 -9.03
N CYS A 269 -3.25 -23.20 -7.87
CA CYS A 269 -3.25 -22.51 -6.58
C CYS A 269 -1.98 -21.67 -6.43
N ALA A 270 -0.82 -22.22 -6.79
CA ALA A 270 0.50 -21.57 -6.72
C ALA A 270 0.61 -20.27 -7.54
N THR A 271 -0.27 -20.07 -8.51
CA THR A 271 -0.36 -18.82 -9.29
C THR A 271 -0.62 -17.62 -8.36
N CYS A 272 -1.43 -17.84 -7.33
CA CYS A 272 -1.85 -16.82 -6.39
C CYS A 272 -1.29 -17.08 -4.97
N HIS A 273 -1.40 -18.33 -4.51
CA HIS A 273 -1.08 -18.74 -3.15
C HIS A 273 0.36 -19.24 -3.02
N ASP A 274 0.95 -18.96 -1.87
CA ASP A 274 2.26 -19.48 -1.47
C ASP A 274 2.11 -20.62 -0.44
N ALA A 275 3.23 -21.22 -0.04
CA ALA A 275 3.25 -22.27 0.97
C ALA A 275 2.64 -21.80 2.31
N ASN A 276 2.82 -20.53 2.67
CA ASN A 276 2.27 -19.96 3.92
C ASN A 276 0.74 -19.91 3.89
N SER A 277 0.15 -19.70 2.73
CA SER A 277 -1.31 -19.70 2.52
C SER A 277 -1.95 -21.04 2.91
N CYS A 278 -1.20 -22.14 2.82
CA CYS A 278 -1.65 -23.48 3.19
C CYS A 278 -1.14 -23.93 4.57
N ALA A 279 0.02 -23.41 5.00
CA ALA A 279 0.68 -23.83 6.23
C ALA A 279 -0.14 -23.56 7.50
N GLY A 280 -1.03 -22.55 7.49
CA GLY A 280 -1.90 -22.24 8.64
C GLY A 280 -2.84 -23.39 9.03
N CYS A 281 -3.40 -24.10 8.04
CA CYS A 281 -4.25 -25.27 8.28
C CYS A 281 -3.46 -26.59 8.24
N HIS A 282 -2.38 -26.66 7.45
CA HIS A 282 -1.62 -27.89 7.21
C HIS A 282 -0.24 -27.90 7.89
N GLN A 283 -0.20 -27.67 9.20
CA GLN A 283 1.04 -27.55 9.95
C GLN A 283 1.91 -28.81 10.01
N GLN A 284 1.31 -29.99 9.93
CA GLN A 284 2.05 -31.27 9.89
C GLN A 284 2.69 -31.52 8.52
N GLY A 285 2.50 -30.59 7.59
CA GLY A 285 2.91 -30.71 6.22
C GLY A 285 2.04 -31.70 5.44
N PHE A 286 2.01 -31.48 4.13
CA PHE A 286 1.59 -32.47 3.15
C PHE A 286 2.54 -32.32 1.97
N ALA A 287 2.76 -33.40 1.23
CA ALA A 287 3.82 -33.47 0.21
C ALA A 287 3.78 -32.32 -0.81
N ARG A 288 2.59 -31.73 -1.05
CA ARG A 288 2.40 -30.63 -1.99
C ARG A 288 2.83 -29.25 -1.49
N LEU A 289 3.05 -29.03 -0.18
CA LEU A 289 3.59 -27.74 0.31
C LEU A 289 4.97 -27.43 -0.26
N GLU A 290 5.77 -28.45 -0.57
CA GLU A 290 7.10 -28.28 -1.16
C GLU A 290 7.06 -27.78 -2.61
N VAL A 291 5.93 -28.00 -3.30
CA VAL A 291 5.70 -27.57 -4.69
C VAL A 291 5.25 -26.11 -4.74
N LEU A 292 4.72 -25.57 -3.64
CA LEU A 292 4.26 -24.18 -3.56
C LEU A 292 5.45 -23.20 -3.40
N PRO A 293 5.32 -21.96 -3.91
CA PRO A 293 6.30 -20.91 -3.68
C PRO A 293 6.52 -20.69 -2.19
N LYS A 294 7.78 -20.59 -1.74
CA LYS A 294 8.10 -20.44 -0.30
C LYS A 294 7.83 -19.02 0.24
N HIS A 295 7.63 -18.05 -0.65
CA HIS A 295 7.43 -16.65 -0.31
C HIS A 295 6.27 -16.06 -1.09
N GLY A 296 5.29 -15.51 -0.36
CA GLY A 296 4.15 -14.80 -0.90
C GLY A 296 4.53 -13.43 -1.41
N LYS A 297 3.87 -13.01 -2.49
CA LYS A 297 3.94 -11.64 -2.96
C LYS A 297 3.08 -10.76 -2.04
N ARG A 298 3.55 -9.54 -1.76
CA ARG A 298 2.76 -8.51 -1.06
C ARG A 298 1.45 -8.28 -1.83
N GLY A 299 0.32 -8.31 -1.13
CA GLY A 299 -1.01 -7.99 -1.68
C GLY A 299 -1.99 -9.14 -1.83
N MET A 300 -1.62 -10.36 -1.41
CA MET A 300 -2.62 -11.41 -1.17
C MET A 300 -3.23 -11.21 0.21
N PRO A 301 -4.51 -10.81 0.33
CA PRO A 301 -5.25 -11.19 1.53
C PRO A 301 -5.27 -12.72 1.51
N VAL A 302 -4.57 -13.34 2.45
CA VAL A 302 -4.95 -14.70 2.86
C VAL A 302 -6.43 -14.54 3.19
N LEU A 303 -7.31 -15.28 2.50
CA LEU A 303 -8.72 -15.30 2.86
C LEU A 303 -8.75 -15.37 4.39
N PRO A 304 -9.55 -14.55 5.09
CA PRO A 304 -9.84 -14.82 6.49
C PRO A 304 -10.64 -16.12 6.49
N LEU A 305 -9.93 -17.25 6.36
CA LEU A 305 -10.44 -18.60 6.49
C LEU A 305 -10.72 -18.74 7.98
N ARG A 306 -11.79 -18.07 8.42
CA ARG A 306 -12.45 -18.38 9.66
C ARG A 306 -12.95 -19.81 9.51
N PRO A 307 -12.44 -20.76 10.32
CA PRO A 307 -13.03 -22.09 10.30
C PRO A 307 -14.54 -22.00 10.62
N LEU A 308 -15.32 -22.97 10.15
CA LEU A 308 -16.80 -22.92 10.24
C LEU A 308 -17.34 -22.88 11.69
N ASP A 309 -16.48 -23.16 12.66
CA ASP A 309 -16.73 -23.01 14.09
C ASP A 309 -16.72 -21.55 14.56
N HIS A 310 -16.19 -20.61 13.75
CA HIS A 310 -16.28 -19.16 13.97
C HIS A 310 -17.66 -18.63 13.55
N THR A 311 -18.68 -19.09 14.25
CA THR A 311 -20.06 -18.60 14.11
C THR A 311 -20.15 -17.14 14.61
N PRO A 312 -21.22 -16.40 14.27
CA PRO A 312 -21.50 -15.10 14.89
C PRO A 312 -21.60 -15.15 16.43
N MET A 313 -21.76 -16.34 17.02
CA MET A 313 -21.84 -16.60 18.46
C MET A 313 -20.52 -17.13 19.05
N PHE A 314 -19.43 -17.19 18.26
CA PHE A 314 -18.14 -17.72 18.69
C PHE A 314 -17.64 -17.10 20.01
N ALA A 315 -17.84 -15.79 20.21
CA ALA A 315 -17.48 -15.12 21.46
C ALA A 315 -18.16 -15.74 22.71
N GLN A 316 -19.35 -16.34 22.57
CA GLN A 316 -20.04 -17.02 23.67
C GLN A 316 -19.75 -18.52 23.73
N GLU A 317 -19.34 -19.14 22.61
CA GLU A 317 -19.26 -20.60 22.47
C GLU A 317 -17.83 -21.15 22.39
N HIS A 318 -16.82 -20.28 22.26
CA HIS A 318 -15.42 -20.69 22.10
C HIS A 318 -14.79 -21.27 23.37
N GLY A 319 -15.38 -21.10 24.57
CA GLY A 319 -14.78 -21.54 25.84
C GLY A 319 -14.44 -23.04 25.89
N PRO A 320 -15.40 -23.96 25.62
CA PRO A 320 -15.11 -25.39 25.51
C PRO A 320 -14.13 -25.74 24.38
N MET A 321 -14.10 -24.93 23.31
CA MET A 321 -13.21 -25.14 22.16
C MET A 321 -11.79 -24.67 22.48
N ALA A 322 -11.60 -23.61 23.24
CA ALA A 322 -10.32 -23.10 23.71
C ALA A 322 -9.62 -24.07 24.69
N LEU A 323 -10.39 -24.95 25.35
CA LEU A 323 -9.85 -25.99 26.23
C LEU A 323 -9.37 -27.24 25.46
N ALA A 324 -9.79 -27.40 24.20
CA ALA A 324 -9.57 -28.61 23.41
C ALA A 324 -8.86 -28.35 22.07
N GLY A 325 -8.83 -27.10 21.60
CA GLY A 325 -8.32 -26.69 20.29
C GLY A 325 -6.95 -26.04 20.38
N ASP A 326 -6.19 -26.15 19.30
CA ASP A 326 -4.88 -25.51 19.15
C ASP A 326 -5.05 -24.16 18.43
N CYS A 327 -5.55 -23.16 19.15
CA CYS A 327 -5.87 -21.84 18.60
C CYS A 327 -4.61 -21.01 18.29
N ALA A 328 -3.53 -21.26 19.05
CA ALA A 328 -2.22 -20.61 18.91
C ALA A 328 -1.57 -20.85 17.53
N VAL A 329 -2.09 -21.83 16.80
CA VAL A 329 -1.76 -22.15 15.41
C VAL A 329 -2.05 -21.00 14.45
N CYS A 330 -3.20 -20.35 14.61
CA CYS A 330 -3.68 -19.30 13.72
C CYS A 330 -3.68 -17.92 14.40
N HIS A 331 -3.72 -17.88 15.73
CA HIS A 331 -3.84 -16.66 16.52
C HIS A 331 -2.63 -16.48 17.43
N ASP A 332 -2.00 -15.31 17.38
CA ASP A 332 -0.97 -14.95 18.36
C ASP A 332 -1.60 -14.81 19.76
N GLU A 333 -1.11 -15.59 20.73
CA GLU A 333 -1.64 -15.60 22.10
C GLU A 333 -1.55 -14.22 22.76
N GLY A 334 -0.48 -13.46 22.45
CA GLY A 334 -0.21 -12.15 23.03
C GLY A 334 -1.02 -11.00 22.43
N GLY A 335 -1.61 -11.17 21.25
CA GLY A 335 -2.46 -10.19 20.60
C GLY A 335 -3.93 -10.59 20.63
N PHE A 336 -4.30 -11.72 20.04
CA PHE A 336 -5.70 -12.06 19.78
C PHE A 336 -6.48 -12.49 21.03
N CYS A 337 -5.88 -13.36 21.85
CA CYS A 337 -6.49 -13.78 23.11
C CYS A 337 -6.44 -12.64 24.12
N ALA A 338 -5.27 -11.98 24.22
CA ALA A 338 -5.03 -10.86 25.12
C ALA A 338 -5.92 -9.65 24.80
N ASP A 339 -6.24 -9.33 23.54
CA ASP A 339 -7.10 -8.18 23.20
C ASP A 339 -8.52 -8.29 23.81
N CYS A 340 -8.99 -9.51 24.08
CA CYS A 340 -10.30 -9.77 24.67
C CYS A 340 -10.23 -10.18 26.15
N HIS A 341 -9.18 -10.93 26.56
CA HIS A 341 -9.00 -11.39 27.94
C HIS A 341 -8.21 -10.40 28.82
N ASP A 342 -7.28 -9.65 28.23
CA ASP A 342 -6.40 -8.67 28.89
C ASP A 342 -6.59 -7.22 28.37
N GLY A 343 -7.38 -7.04 27.31
CA GLY A 343 -7.55 -5.77 26.59
C GLY A 343 -8.60 -4.86 27.20
N GLN A 344 -8.40 -3.55 27.05
CA GLN A 344 -9.35 -2.54 27.50
C GLN A 344 -10.47 -2.40 26.45
N MET A 345 -11.54 -3.16 26.68
CA MET A 345 -12.62 -3.48 25.75
C MET A 345 -13.30 -2.29 25.02
N GLY A 346 -13.54 -2.47 23.72
CA GLY A 346 -14.50 -1.69 22.92
C GLY A 346 -15.95 -2.16 23.14
N GLY A 347 -16.92 -1.26 22.95
CA GLY A 347 -18.35 -1.52 23.24
C GLY A 347 -18.99 -2.62 22.36
N GLY A 348 -19.78 -3.50 22.99
CA GLY A 348 -20.55 -4.56 22.29
C GLY A 348 -20.89 -5.79 23.12
N TYR A 349 -20.23 -5.99 24.27
CA TYR A 349 -20.37 -7.21 25.09
C TYR A 349 -21.58 -7.22 26.04
N HIS A 350 -22.20 -6.06 26.26
CA HIS A 350 -23.37 -5.95 27.12
C HIS A 350 -24.65 -5.78 26.30
N PRO A 351 -25.80 -6.33 26.77
CA PRO A 351 -27.07 -6.04 26.14
C PRO A 351 -27.35 -4.53 26.15
N PRO A 352 -28.07 -3.98 25.16
CA PRO A 352 -28.38 -2.54 25.10
C PRO A 352 -29.05 -1.97 26.36
N SER A 353 -29.67 -2.82 27.18
CA SER A 353 -30.30 -2.46 28.46
C SER A 353 -29.38 -2.56 29.68
N PHE A 354 -28.09 -2.85 29.52
CA PHE A 354 -27.17 -3.07 30.65
C PHE A 354 -27.14 -1.90 31.64
N VAL A 355 -27.14 -0.66 31.14
CA VAL A 355 -27.20 0.55 31.99
C VAL A 355 -28.42 0.53 32.93
N LEU A 356 -29.52 -0.13 32.56
CA LEU A 356 -30.74 -0.22 33.36
C LEU A 356 -30.69 -1.33 34.44
N HIS A 357 -29.81 -2.31 34.30
CA HIS A 357 -29.80 -3.51 35.15
C HIS A 357 -28.46 -3.77 35.87
N HIS A 358 -27.39 -3.09 35.49
CA HIS A 358 -26.05 -3.29 36.05
C HIS A 358 -25.97 -3.02 37.56
N ALA A 359 -26.87 -2.22 38.14
CA ALA A 359 -26.91 -1.98 39.59
C ALA A 359 -27.21 -3.26 40.39
N ALA A 360 -28.09 -4.13 39.89
CA ALA A 360 -28.38 -5.41 40.54
C ALA A 360 -27.23 -6.41 40.35
N SER A 361 -26.59 -6.37 39.18
CA SER A 361 -25.41 -7.20 38.89
C SER A 361 -24.19 -6.79 39.73
N ALA A 362 -23.97 -5.48 39.92
CA ALA A 362 -22.85 -4.94 40.69
C ALA A 362 -23.01 -5.10 42.21
N ALA A 363 -24.26 -5.23 42.71
CA ALA A 363 -24.54 -5.54 44.11
C ALA A 363 -24.53 -7.05 44.41
N GLY A 364 -24.44 -7.88 43.38
CA GLY A 364 -24.32 -9.34 43.50
C GLY A 364 -22.87 -9.78 43.69
N PRO A 365 -22.63 -11.03 44.12
CA PRO A 365 -21.29 -11.55 44.37
C PRO A 365 -20.51 -11.91 43.08
N ASP A 366 -20.85 -11.33 41.93
CA ASP A 366 -20.21 -11.66 40.66
C ASP A 366 -18.91 -10.84 40.49
N PRO A 367 -17.73 -11.44 40.70
CA PRO A 367 -16.46 -10.73 40.64
C PRO A 367 -15.95 -10.62 39.19
N ALA A 368 -16.66 -11.17 38.19
CA ALA A 368 -16.14 -11.24 36.82
C ALA A 368 -16.00 -9.87 36.14
N CYS A 369 -16.66 -8.83 36.67
CA CYS A 369 -16.55 -7.47 36.11
C CYS A 369 -15.15 -6.88 36.26
N THR A 370 -14.41 -7.21 37.34
CA THR A 370 -13.05 -6.68 37.57
C THR A 370 -12.02 -7.30 36.65
N ASN A 371 -12.34 -8.41 35.99
CA ASN A 371 -11.47 -9.06 35.03
C ASN A 371 -11.33 -8.24 33.73
N CYS A 372 -12.31 -7.41 33.40
CA CYS A 372 -12.30 -6.58 32.20
C CYS A 372 -12.44 -5.07 32.48
N HIS A 373 -13.00 -4.67 33.63
CA HIS A 373 -13.17 -3.26 34.02
C HIS A 373 -12.34 -2.92 35.26
N SER A 374 -11.61 -1.79 35.21
CA SER A 374 -11.12 -1.15 36.43
C SER A 374 -12.31 -0.47 37.13
N THR A 375 -12.81 -1.09 38.19
CA THR A 375 -13.92 -0.57 39.01
C THR A 375 -13.62 0.84 39.52
N GLU A 376 -12.36 1.10 39.89
CA GLU A 376 -11.91 2.42 40.35
C GLU A 376 -12.03 3.52 39.29
N VAL A 377 -11.72 3.24 38.02
CA VAL A 377 -11.63 4.28 36.97
C VAL A 377 -12.93 4.38 36.17
N PHE A 378 -13.51 3.25 35.79
CA PHE A 378 -14.66 3.21 34.89
C PHE A 378 -15.99 3.50 35.62
N CYS A 379 -16.27 2.81 36.73
CA CYS A 379 -17.51 3.01 37.47
C CYS A 379 -17.57 4.44 38.03
N ARG A 380 -16.46 4.90 38.64
CA ARG A 380 -16.37 6.27 39.17
C ARG A 380 -16.59 7.33 38.09
N SER A 381 -15.89 7.25 36.96
CA SER A 381 -15.99 8.29 35.92
C SER A 381 -17.40 8.41 35.33
N CYS A 382 -18.04 7.27 35.01
CA CYS A 382 -19.41 7.25 34.54
C CYS A 382 -20.39 7.80 35.60
N HIS A 383 -20.29 7.36 36.85
CA HIS A 383 -21.17 7.87 37.92
C HIS A 383 -20.92 9.35 38.23
N MET A 384 -19.68 9.85 38.12
CA MET A 384 -19.37 11.28 38.20
C MET A 384 -20.00 12.08 37.06
N GLU A 385 -19.84 11.62 35.81
CA GLU A 385 -20.40 12.27 34.62
C GLU A 385 -21.94 12.31 34.65
N ARG A 386 -22.56 11.27 35.21
CA ARG A 386 -24.02 11.21 35.43
C ARG A 386 -24.49 11.95 36.68
N GLY A 387 -23.59 12.59 37.42
CA GLY A 387 -23.92 13.39 38.62
C GLY A 387 -24.35 12.56 39.83
N LEU A 388 -24.01 11.27 39.83
CA LEU A 388 -24.28 10.30 40.90
C LEU A 388 -23.17 10.26 41.95
N ALA A 389 -22.04 10.93 41.72
CA ALA A 389 -20.97 11.07 42.68
C ALA A 389 -21.25 12.15 43.74
N SER A 390 -20.79 11.90 44.97
CA SER A 390 -20.88 12.87 46.07
C SER A 390 -20.06 14.13 45.75
N LYS A 391 -20.65 15.30 45.98
CA LYS A 391 -20.00 16.60 45.73
C LYS A 391 -19.35 17.20 46.98
N THR A 392 -19.69 16.70 48.18
CA THR A 392 -19.18 17.20 49.46
C THR A 392 -19.06 16.07 50.49
N ARG A 393 -18.31 16.28 51.59
CA ARG A 393 -18.08 15.28 52.65
C ARG A 393 -19.35 14.73 53.32
N SER A 394 -20.51 15.36 53.12
CA SER A 394 -21.78 15.03 53.78
C SER A 394 -22.92 14.74 52.82
N ASP A 395 -22.74 14.92 51.51
CA ASP A 395 -23.76 14.63 50.52
C ASP A 395 -23.70 13.16 50.12
N ALA A 396 -24.06 12.29 51.05
CA ALA A 396 -24.09 10.84 50.89
C ALA A 396 -25.44 10.35 50.35
N ASN A 397 -26.09 11.11 49.46
CA ASN A 397 -27.33 10.65 48.86
C ASN A 397 -27.04 9.65 47.74
N GLY A 398 -27.11 8.35 48.07
CA GLY A 398 -27.37 7.29 47.08
C GLY A 398 -26.62 5.98 47.29
N TYR A 399 -25.37 6.02 47.74
CA TYR A 399 -24.48 4.84 47.76
C TYR A 399 -23.86 4.50 49.13
N HIS A 400 -24.09 5.33 50.14
CA HIS A 400 -23.82 5.00 51.53
C HIS A 400 -25.15 4.86 52.28
N ASP A 401 -25.17 4.04 53.33
CA ASP A 401 -26.34 3.84 54.20
C ASP A 401 -26.73 5.10 55.01
N SER A 402 -26.04 6.21 54.81
CA SER A 402 -26.22 7.50 55.49
C SER A 402 -26.10 7.39 57.01
N ALA A 403 -25.50 6.31 57.53
CA ALA A 403 -25.47 6.07 58.96
C ALA A 403 -24.66 7.17 59.67
N PRO A 404 -25.24 7.85 60.69
CA PRO A 404 -24.58 8.98 61.36
C PRO A 404 -23.33 8.59 62.15
N TYR A 405 -23.03 7.28 62.26
CA TYR A 405 -21.86 6.73 62.94
C TYR A 405 -20.75 6.26 61.99
N TRP A 406 -20.82 6.58 60.69
CA TRP A 406 -19.77 6.20 59.73
C TRP A 406 -18.37 6.59 60.21
N LEU A 407 -18.19 7.80 60.76
CA LEU A 407 -16.92 8.25 61.35
C LEU A 407 -16.36 7.32 62.44
N LEU A 408 -17.21 6.57 63.14
CA LEU A 408 -16.81 5.65 64.21
C LEU A 408 -16.57 4.22 63.71
N ASN A 409 -17.28 3.79 62.66
CA ASN A 409 -17.30 2.40 62.24
C ASN A 409 -16.55 2.12 60.92
N HIS A 410 -16.30 3.14 60.08
CA HIS A 410 -15.63 2.97 58.79
C HIS A 410 -14.22 2.39 58.92
N GLY A 411 -13.51 2.71 60.01
CA GLY A 411 -12.17 2.15 60.24
C GLY A 411 -12.16 0.62 60.40
N ALA A 412 -13.23 0.03 60.96
CA ALA A 412 -13.35 -1.43 61.05
C ALA A 412 -13.70 -2.05 59.69
N ALA A 413 -14.62 -1.43 58.94
CA ALA A 413 -14.98 -1.86 57.59
C ALA A 413 -13.80 -1.75 56.60
N ALA A 414 -13.07 -0.63 56.62
CA ALA A 414 -11.91 -0.40 55.77
C ALA A 414 -10.77 -1.39 56.01
N ARG A 415 -10.65 -1.97 57.22
CA ARG A 415 -9.68 -3.04 57.49
C ARG A 415 -10.11 -4.40 56.96
N GLN A 416 -11.40 -4.59 56.70
CA GLN A 416 -11.98 -5.84 56.21
C GLN A 416 -12.09 -5.87 54.68
N GLY A 417 -12.35 -4.72 54.06
CA GLY A 417 -12.48 -4.57 52.60
C GLY A 417 -12.21 -3.13 52.18
N LEU A 418 -10.92 -2.75 52.10
CA LEU A 418 -10.52 -1.41 51.64
C LEU A 418 -10.82 -1.20 50.16
N ASP A 419 -10.70 -2.27 49.37
CA ASP A 419 -10.95 -2.35 47.94
C ASP A 419 -12.38 -1.95 47.56
N GLU A 420 -13.36 -2.33 48.39
CA GLU A 420 -14.75 -1.91 48.24
C GLU A 420 -14.89 -0.39 48.33
N CYS A 421 -14.13 0.26 49.22
CA CYS A 421 -14.15 1.71 49.41
C CYS A 421 -13.37 2.45 48.29
N SER A 422 -12.19 1.94 47.95
CA SER A 422 -11.34 2.53 46.89
C SER A 422 -11.92 2.36 45.49
N SER A 423 -12.93 1.49 45.32
CA SER A 423 -13.70 1.41 44.07
C SER A 423 -14.39 2.72 43.70
N CYS A 424 -14.71 3.56 44.70
CA CYS A 424 -15.37 4.85 44.52
C CYS A 424 -14.53 6.04 45.01
N HIS A 425 -13.75 5.85 46.08
CA HIS A 425 -12.93 6.90 46.70
C HIS A 425 -11.47 6.85 46.24
N GLN A 426 -10.86 8.03 46.08
CA GLN A 426 -9.43 8.13 45.77
C GLN A 426 -8.59 8.19 47.04
N GLN A 427 -7.30 7.86 46.90
CA GLN A 427 -6.31 7.98 47.97
C GLN A 427 -6.38 9.36 48.66
N ASP A 428 -6.54 10.43 47.87
CA ASP A 428 -6.62 11.79 48.40
C ASP A 428 -7.83 12.02 49.31
N ASP A 429 -8.94 11.32 49.12
CA ASP A 429 -10.12 11.39 50.00
C ASP A 429 -9.79 10.87 51.41
N CYS A 430 -9.08 9.75 51.46
CA CYS A 430 -8.63 9.12 52.71
C CYS A 430 -7.60 10.02 53.42
N LEU A 431 -6.69 10.64 52.66
CA LEU A 431 -5.62 11.50 53.18
C LEU A 431 -6.14 12.79 53.80
N GLN A 432 -7.38 13.20 53.53
CA GLN A 432 -8.00 14.34 54.22
C GLN A 432 -8.14 14.12 55.73
N CYS A 433 -8.16 12.85 56.18
CA CYS A 433 -8.25 12.47 57.59
C CYS A 433 -7.04 11.68 58.06
N HIS A 434 -6.50 10.77 57.24
CA HIS A 434 -5.50 9.78 57.66
C HIS A 434 -4.04 10.11 57.30
N SER A 435 -3.77 11.32 56.82
CA SER A 435 -2.41 11.78 56.51
C SER A 435 -1.70 12.31 57.75
N ALA A 436 -0.44 11.95 57.95
CA ALA A 436 0.41 12.58 58.96
C ALA A 436 0.93 13.96 58.51
N ARG A 437 0.78 14.31 57.22
CA ARG A 437 1.19 15.59 56.64
C ARG A 437 0.12 16.67 56.78
N SER A 438 -1.13 16.29 56.57
CA SER A 438 -2.27 17.20 56.40
C SER A 438 -3.56 16.58 56.94
N GLY A 439 -4.65 17.36 57.00
CA GLY A 439 -5.94 16.82 57.42
C GLY A 439 -6.08 16.61 58.93
N TRP A 440 -6.91 15.64 59.34
CA TRP A 440 -7.23 15.36 60.75
C TRP A 440 -6.18 14.50 61.48
N ARG A 441 -5.16 14.02 60.77
CA ARG A 441 -4.03 13.26 61.32
C ARG A 441 -4.43 12.04 62.16
N VAL A 442 -5.52 11.38 61.77
CA VAL A 442 -6.00 10.15 62.40
C VAL A 442 -5.12 9.00 61.94
N ASN A 443 -4.45 8.31 62.86
CA ASN A 443 -3.59 7.19 62.50
C ASN A 443 -4.40 6.05 61.85
N PRO A 444 -4.15 5.67 60.58
CA PRO A 444 -4.84 4.55 59.92
C PRO A 444 -4.29 3.18 60.34
N HIS A 445 -3.12 3.13 60.98
CA HIS A 445 -2.45 1.90 61.35
C HIS A 445 -3.06 1.27 62.61
N GLY A 446 -3.20 -0.06 62.60
CA GLY A 446 -3.62 -0.83 63.76
C GLY A 446 -2.55 -0.87 64.87
N PRO A 447 -2.91 -1.32 66.08
CA PRO A 447 -1.99 -1.39 67.22
C PRO A 447 -0.76 -2.29 66.96
N ASP A 448 -0.88 -3.29 66.09
CA ASP A 448 0.18 -4.26 65.78
C ASP A 448 0.91 -3.97 64.45
N PHE A 449 0.79 -2.74 63.92
CA PHE A 449 1.42 -2.38 62.65
C PHE A 449 2.94 -2.23 62.79
N ASP A 450 3.70 -3.12 62.15
CA ASP A 450 5.16 -3.06 62.08
C ASP A 450 5.62 -2.13 60.95
N ALA A 451 5.84 -0.86 61.31
CA ALA A 451 6.30 0.14 60.36
C ALA A 451 7.70 -0.15 59.80
N MET A 452 8.57 -0.87 60.53
CA MET A 452 9.92 -1.19 60.08
C MET A 452 9.88 -2.24 58.98
N ALA A 453 9.15 -3.33 59.21
CA ALA A 453 9.01 -4.42 58.24
C ALA A 453 8.40 -3.93 56.90
N VAL A 454 7.41 -3.03 56.96
CA VAL A 454 6.77 -2.49 55.76
C VAL A 454 7.63 -1.45 55.05
N ALA A 455 8.37 -0.62 55.80
CA ALA A 455 9.26 0.38 55.21
C ALA A 455 10.46 -0.26 54.48
N GLU A 456 10.95 -1.42 54.96
CA GLU A 456 11.99 -2.19 54.26
C GLU A 456 11.52 -2.67 52.90
N ALA A 457 10.25 -3.07 52.77
CA ALA A 457 9.67 -3.50 51.51
C ALA A 457 9.41 -2.33 50.54
N ASN A 458 8.96 -1.17 51.04
CA ASN A 458 8.67 0.00 50.19
C ASN A 458 8.67 1.34 50.97
N GLU A 459 9.86 1.93 51.17
CA GLU A 459 10.03 3.25 51.83
C GLU A 459 9.25 4.37 51.10
N ALA A 460 9.12 4.26 49.77
CA ALA A 460 8.46 5.27 48.93
C ALA A 460 6.95 5.34 49.20
N MET A 461 6.31 4.25 49.64
CA MET A 461 4.89 4.26 50.01
C MET A 461 4.64 5.07 51.29
N CYS A 462 5.57 5.02 52.25
CA CYS A 462 5.43 5.74 53.52
C CYS A 462 5.46 7.26 53.33
N ILE A 463 6.25 7.75 52.36
CA ILE A 463 6.28 9.17 52.00
C ILE A 463 5.06 9.62 51.20
N THR A 464 4.02 8.82 51.03
CA THR A 464 2.73 9.35 50.57
C THR A 464 2.00 10.02 51.72
N CYS A 465 2.01 9.38 52.90
CA CYS A 465 1.24 9.80 54.07
C CYS A 465 2.09 10.52 55.13
N HIS A 466 3.41 10.29 55.16
CA HIS A 466 4.34 10.83 56.17
C HIS A 466 5.34 11.84 55.58
N PRO A 467 5.72 12.90 56.31
CA PRO A 467 6.75 13.82 55.83
C PRO A 467 8.08 13.07 55.64
N ALA A 468 8.90 13.47 54.66
CA ALA A 468 10.18 12.81 54.38
C ALA A 468 11.14 12.80 55.59
N SER A 469 10.97 13.73 56.54
CA SER A 469 11.70 13.73 57.82
C SER A 469 11.39 12.52 58.71
N PHE A 470 10.18 11.96 58.63
CA PHE A 470 9.77 10.77 59.38
C PHE A 470 10.58 9.54 58.97
N MET A 471 10.94 9.40 57.69
CA MET A 471 11.69 8.22 57.22
C MET A 471 13.12 8.15 57.73
N ARG A 472 13.67 9.25 58.27
CA ARG A 472 15.02 9.26 58.85
C ARG A 472 15.16 8.40 60.11
N GLN A 473 14.05 8.03 60.74
CA GLN A 473 14.04 7.20 61.94
C GLN A 473 14.18 5.69 61.66
N PHE A 474 14.16 5.30 60.38
CA PHE A 474 14.29 3.91 59.92
C PHE A 474 15.62 3.64 59.20
N ARG A 475 16.60 4.55 59.35
CA ARG A 475 17.94 4.48 58.74
C ARG A 475 19.04 4.36 59.78
#